data_AF-A0A6I2GRG5-F1
#
_entry.id   AF-A0A6I2GRG5-F1
#
_cell.length_a   1.000
_cell.length_b   1.000
_cell.length_c   1.000
_cell.angle_alpha   90.00
_cell.angle_beta   90.00
_cell.angle_gamma   90.00
#
_symmetry.space_group_name_H-M   'P 1'
#
loop_
_entity.id
_entity.type
_entity.pdbx_description
1 polymer ?
#
loop_
_entity_poly.entity_id
_entity_poly.type
_entity_poly.pdbx_seq_one_letter_code
_entity_poly.pdbx_strand_id
1 'polypeptide(L)'
;MGEGQGTPAGRATAACRPWRPCHKARPVRPLCLRCRRPQSTCYCAHLPQLETRTRVVFLQHPREARVAIGTARMAHLSLPNSELYQGVDFSDLERLQQLAKEPSKVAVLFPGEGAVAPESLRGAPPEVLIVIDGTWNQAKKVVARNPLLSQLPRVGFTPRRPSNYRIRSEPAEHCVSTIEAVVETLGAMEGDFPRFDTMLKAFEHMVDTQLRYTEDSDAPPRRRLRRAPPRVLPQLQALRDARERLVLLYAEANAHPEGAGLEPELMHLTARRLSSGETFEAVLAPRLPLAPSTPLHLDLAEARLRAGEALQPALERWSHFLRPDDVLAAWGPFSLQLLLREGAGPRELIDLRRLYTLVHKQRAGGVEDAARRSAPVPEAPWTGGRAGRRIVATETVAQTLLGSQQETQAPAA
;
A
#
# COMPACT_ATOMS: atom_id res chain seq x y z
N MET A 1 32.75 39.93 -42.75
CA MET A 1 31.58 40.44 -42.00
C MET A 1 30.39 39.56 -42.37
N GLY A 2 29.81 38.69 -41.56
CA GLY A 2 30.06 38.17 -40.22
C GLY A 2 29.08 37.01 -40.10
N GLU A 3 29.60 35.79 -39.91
CA GLU A 3 28.83 34.56 -39.81
C GLU A 3 28.10 34.53 -38.46
N GLY A 4 26.77 34.50 -38.50
CA GLY A 4 25.91 34.33 -37.32
C GLY A 4 25.69 32.85 -37.01
N GLN A 5 26.44 32.33 -36.05
CA GLN A 5 26.32 30.98 -35.50
C GLN A 5 24.96 30.79 -34.79
N GLY A 6 24.11 29.92 -35.33
CA GLY A 6 22.93 29.39 -34.62
C GLY A 6 23.33 28.19 -33.77
N THR A 7 23.48 28.38 -32.46
CA THR A 7 23.68 27.31 -31.48
C THR A 7 22.36 26.53 -31.29
N PRO A 8 22.34 25.18 -31.38
CA PRO A 8 21.15 24.43 -31.05
C PRO A 8 20.98 24.39 -29.52
N ALA A 9 19.82 24.86 -29.06
CA ALA A 9 19.42 24.85 -27.66
C ALA A 9 19.51 23.43 -27.07
N GLY A 10 20.44 23.25 -26.13
CA GLY A 10 20.61 22.01 -25.38
C GLY A 10 19.32 21.64 -24.64
N ARG A 11 18.83 20.42 -24.86
CA ARG A 11 17.79 19.82 -24.04
C ARG A 11 18.31 19.73 -22.61
N ALA A 12 17.71 20.50 -21.70
CA ALA A 12 17.95 20.39 -20.28
C ALA A 12 17.73 18.93 -19.84
N THR A 13 18.83 18.27 -19.47
CA THR A 13 18.81 16.98 -18.79
C THR A 13 17.97 17.13 -17.53
N ALA A 14 17.02 16.21 -17.34
CA ALA A 14 16.16 16.18 -16.17
C ALA A 14 17.01 15.89 -14.93
N ALA A 15 17.56 16.93 -14.31
CA ALA A 15 18.32 16.84 -13.09
C ALA A 15 17.49 16.11 -12.02
N CYS A 16 17.95 14.93 -11.62
CA CYS A 16 17.43 14.20 -10.48
C CYS A 16 17.48 15.12 -9.25
N ARG A 17 16.32 15.32 -8.61
CA ARG A 17 16.24 16.12 -7.38
C ARG A 17 17.16 15.54 -6.32
N PRO A 18 17.96 16.36 -5.61
CA PRO A 18 18.78 15.89 -4.50
C PRO A 18 17.91 15.23 -3.43
N TRP A 19 18.42 14.13 -2.88
CA TRP A 19 17.81 13.40 -1.77
C TRP A 19 17.67 14.34 -0.58
N ARG A 20 16.43 14.52 -0.11
CA ARG A 20 16.18 15.14 1.20
C ARG A 20 16.31 14.04 2.24
N PRO A 21 17.07 14.25 3.34
CA PRO A 21 17.09 13.33 4.47
C PRO A 21 15.67 12.96 4.86
N CYS A 22 15.45 11.68 5.12
CA CYS A 22 14.17 11.21 5.64
C CYS A 22 13.79 12.08 6.84
N HIS A 23 12.60 12.68 6.76
CA HIS A 23 12.10 13.59 7.78
C HIS A 23 12.28 12.96 9.16
N LYS A 24 12.88 13.71 10.11
CA LYS A 24 12.89 13.40 11.54
C LYS A 24 11.57 12.73 11.91
N ALA A 25 11.64 11.52 12.48
CA ALA A 25 10.46 10.74 12.85
C ALA A 25 9.49 11.65 13.60
N ARG A 26 8.37 11.99 12.95
CA ARG A 26 7.33 12.82 13.56
C ARG A 26 6.81 12.01 14.75
N PRO A 27 6.75 12.58 15.97
CA PRO A 27 6.32 11.83 17.15
C PRO A 27 4.95 11.19 16.88
N VAL A 28 4.83 9.90 17.22
CA VAL A 28 3.59 9.14 17.04
C VAL A 28 2.52 9.79 17.91
N ARG A 29 1.42 10.23 17.29
CA ARG A 29 0.31 10.82 18.03
C ARG A 29 -0.35 9.74 18.89
N PRO A 30 -0.56 9.96 20.19
CA PRO A 30 -1.22 8.96 21.04
C PRO A 30 -2.65 8.73 20.56
N LEU A 31 -3.05 7.46 20.48
CA LEU A 31 -4.37 7.04 20.00
C LEU A 31 -5.23 6.57 21.18
N CYS A 32 -6.53 6.90 21.14
CA CYS A 32 -7.52 6.27 22.01
C CYS A 32 -7.71 4.81 21.59
N LEU A 33 -7.50 3.85 22.49
CA LEU A 33 -7.65 2.42 22.16
C LEU A 33 -9.11 2.02 21.90
N ARG A 34 -10.08 2.79 22.41
CA ARG A 34 -11.52 2.57 22.19
C ARG A 34 -11.95 3.04 20.79
N CYS A 35 -11.89 4.32 20.46
CA CYS A 35 -12.31 4.81 19.14
C CYS A 35 -11.23 4.77 18.05
N ARG A 36 -9.96 4.53 18.39
CA ARG A 36 -8.79 4.55 17.48
C ARG A 36 -8.46 5.93 16.87
N ARG A 37 -9.06 7.00 17.39
CA ARG A 37 -8.74 8.40 17.02
C ARG A 37 -7.55 8.92 17.83
N PRO A 38 -6.80 9.92 17.33
CA PRO A 38 -5.88 10.67 18.18
C PRO A 38 -6.59 11.16 19.44
N GLN A 39 -5.92 11.08 20.61
CA GLN A 39 -6.51 11.46 21.90
C GLN A 39 -7.11 12.87 21.87
N SER A 40 -6.46 13.82 21.19
CA SER A 40 -6.93 15.21 21.01
C SER A 40 -8.26 15.36 20.25
N THR A 41 -8.72 14.31 19.56
CA THR A 41 -9.93 14.33 18.73
C THR A 41 -10.83 13.13 19.00
N CYS A 42 -10.66 12.53 20.18
CA CYS A 42 -11.43 11.39 20.66
C CYS A 42 -12.87 11.80 20.96
N TYR A 43 -13.84 11.03 20.46
CA TYR A 43 -15.27 11.27 20.71
C TYR A 43 -15.87 10.35 21.78
N CYS A 44 -15.06 9.51 22.46
CA CYS A 44 -15.58 8.46 23.34
C CYS A 44 -16.38 8.98 24.55
N ALA A 45 -16.11 10.20 25.02
CA ALA A 45 -16.85 10.83 26.11
C ALA A 45 -18.31 11.17 25.73
N HIS A 46 -18.61 11.24 24.43
CA HIS A 46 -19.94 11.57 23.90
C HIS A 46 -20.73 10.34 23.46
N LEU A 47 -20.16 9.12 23.59
CA LEU A 47 -20.85 7.89 23.20
C LEU A 47 -21.83 7.46 24.29
N PRO A 48 -23.12 7.27 23.98
CA PRO A 48 -24.05 6.62 24.90
C PRO A 48 -23.76 5.12 24.99
N GLN A 49 -24.39 4.41 25.93
CA GLN A 49 -24.56 2.96 25.90
C GLN A 49 -26.05 2.68 25.84
N LEU A 50 -26.54 2.20 24.69
CA LEU A 50 -27.95 1.96 24.45
C LEU A 50 -28.19 0.47 24.25
N GLU A 51 -28.96 -0.14 25.14
CA GLU A 51 -29.48 -1.49 24.94
C GLU A 51 -30.50 -1.51 23.80
N THR A 52 -30.56 -2.56 23.00
CA THR A 52 -31.54 -2.65 21.91
C THR A 52 -32.21 -4.02 21.90
N ARG A 53 -33.46 -4.06 21.44
CA ARG A 53 -34.19 -5.32 21.23
C ARG A 53 -33.61 -6.09 20.05
N THR A 54 -33.14 -5.36 19.05
CA THR A 54 -32.49 -5.90 17.85
C THR A 54 -30.98 -5.78 17.95
N ARG A 55 -30.29 -6.91 17.89
CA ARG A 55 -28.82 -6.97 17.81
C ARG A 55 -28.34 -6.44 16.46
N VAL A 56 -27.29 -5.63 16.46
CA VAL A 56 -26.75 -5.06 15.21
C VAL A 56 -25.45 -5.74 14.81
N VAL A 57 -25.37 -6.23 13.58
CA VAL A 57 -24.16 -6.84 13.02
C VAL A 57 -23.65 -5.99 11.87
N PHE A 58 -22.52 -5.32 12.06
CA PHE A 58 -21.90 -4.49 11.04
C PHE A 58 -20.96 -5.31 10.15
N LEU A 59 -21.20 -5.27 8.83
CA LEU A 59 -20.28 -5.78 7.81
C LEU A 59 -19.59 -4.60 7.12
N GLN A 60 -18.37 -4.31 7.56
CA GLN A 60 -17.62 -3.12 7.14
C GLN A 60 -16.60 -3.42 6.05
N HIS A 61 -16.65 -2.66 4.96
CA HIS A 61 -15.66 -2.76 3.91
C HIS A 61 -14.26 -2.31 4.41
N PRO A 62 -13.15 -3.02 4.10
CA PRO A 62 -11.82 -2.74 4.67
C PRO A 62 -11.25 -1.36 4.35
N ARG A 63 -11.77 -0.69 3.31
CA ARG A 63 -11.39 0.70 3.00
C ARG A 63 -12.05 1.69 3.95
N GLU A 64 -13.33 1.53 4.29
CA GLU A 64 -13.99 2.39 5.28
C GLU A 64 -13.43 2.15 6.69
N ALA A 65 -13.03 0.92 7.03
CA ALA A 65 -12.37 0.63 8.31
C ALA A 65 -11.08 1.44 8.55
N ARG A 66 -10.45 1.95 7.47
CA ARG A 66 -9.24 2.79 7.50
C ARG A 66 -9.56 4.28 7.43
N VAL A 67 -10.82 4.67 7.24
CA VAL A 67 -11.24 6.07 7.20
C VAL A 67 -11.29 6.59 8.64
N ALA A 68 -10.50 7.63 8.92
CA ALA A 68 -10.35 8.21 10.27
C ALA A 68 -11.63 8.88 10.82
N ILE A 69 -12.67 9.00 10.00
CA ILE A 69 -14.00 9.56 10.29
C ILE A 69 -15.12 8.55 9.97
N GLY A 70 -14.81 7.25 9.89
CA GLY A 70 -15.83 6.21 9.67
C GLY A 70 -16.81 6.10 10.85
N THR A 71 -18.11 6.03 10.56
CA THR A 71 -19.17 6.11 11.58
C THR A 71 -19.69 4.75 12.07
N ALA A 72 -19.43 3.64 11.36
CA ALA A 72 -19.83 2.31 11.84
C ALA A 72 -19.20 1.93 13.19
N ARG A 73 -17.91 2.26 13.42
CA ARG A 73 -17.28 2.02 14.72
C ARG A 73 -17.93 2.85 15.83
N MET A 74 -18.37 4.06 15.52
CA MET A 74 -19.07 4.92 16.47
C MET A 74 -20.43 4.34 16.87
N ALA A 75 -21.19 3.85 15.89
CA ALA A 75 -22.44 3.14 16.13
C ALA A 75 -22.21 1.86 16.97
N HIS A 76 -21.26 1.01 16.56
CA HIS A 76 -20.89 -0.21 17.30
C HIS A 76 -20.51 0.06 18.76
N LEU A 77 -19.71 1.09 19.02
CA LEU A 77 -19.31 1.43 20.39
C LEU A 77 -20.45 2.00 21.25
N SER A 78 -21.56 2.41 20.63
CA SER A 78 -22.75 2.91 21.32
C SER A 78 -23.77 1.82 21.65
N LEU A 79 -23.65 0.65 21.02
CA LEU A 79 -24.59 -0.47 21.11
C LEU A 79 -23.89 -1.69 21.74
N PRO A 80 -24.07 -1.96 23.05
CA PRO A 80 -23.37 -3.03 23.76
C PRO A 80 -23.59 -4.42 23.15
N ASN A 81 -24.76 -4.66 22.57
CA ASN A 81 -25.14 -5.93 21.97
C ASN A 81 -24.79 -6.02 20.47
N SER A 82 -23.86 -5.22 19.94
CA SER A 82 -23.51 -5.21 18.51
C SER A 82 -22.20 -5.94 18.18
N GLU A 83 -22.06 -6.37 16.93
CA GLU A 83 -20.87 -7.04 16.37
C GLU A 83 -20.32 -6.24 15.18
N LEU A 84 -19.00 -6.23 14.96
CA LEU A 84 -18.37 -5.53 13.83
C LEU A 84 -17.33 -6.41 13.15
N TYR A 85 -17.60 -6.79 11.90
CA TYR A 85 -16.72 -7.59 11.06
C TYR A 85 -16.19 -6.77 9.88
N GLN A 86 -14.94 -7.01 9.48
CA GLN A 86 -14.31 -6.31 8.36
C GLN A 86 -14.03 -7.28 7.23
N GLY A 87 -14.50 -6.96 6.02
CA GLY A 87 -14.39 -7.88 4.90
C GLY A 87 -15.12 -7.40 3.65
N VAL A 88 -14.89 -8.12 2.55
CA VAL A 88 -15.62 -7.94 1.29
C VAL A 88 -16.37 -9.22 0.95
N ASP A 89 -15.73 -10.35 1.22
CA ASP A 89 -16.31 -11.69 1.19
C ASP A 89 -16.36 -12.22 2.63
N PHE A 90 -17.51 -12.72 3.02
CA PHE A 90 -17.85 -13.27 4.32
C PHE A 90 -18.41 -14.70 4.19
N SER A 91 -18.12 -15.39 3.07
CA SER A 91 -18.49 -16.81 2.88
C SER A 91 -18.04 -17.69 4.05
N ASP A 92 -16.86 -17.40 4.58
CA ASP A 92 -16.21 -18.19 5.65
C ASP A 92 -16.57 -17.67 7.05
N LEU A 93 -17.39 -16.63 7.15
CA LEU A 93 -17.83 -16.10 8.44
C LEU A 93 -18.95 -16.99 8.99
N GLU A 94 -18.60 -17.88 9.92
CA GLU A 94 -19.52 -18.80 10.59
C GLU A 94 -20.76 -18.07 11.13
N ARG A 95 -20.56 -16.87 11.70
CA ARG A 95 -21.64 -16.04 12.21
C ARG A 95 -22.67 -15.68 11.14
N LEU A 96 -22.24 -15.34 9.93
CA LEU A 96 -23.16 -15.03 8.82
C LEU A 96 -23.90 -16.29 8.35
N GLN A 97 -23.23 -17.44 8.33
CA GLN A 97 -23.85 -18.72 8.00
C GLN A 97 -24.93 -19.11 9.02
N GLN A 98 -24.69 -18.89 10.31
CA GLN A 98 -25.68 -19.12 11.37
C GLN A 98 -26.91 -18.22 11.18
N LEU A 99 -26.70 -16.92 10.97
CA LEU A 99 -27.79 -15.95 10.77
C LEU A 99 -28.63 -16.29 9.52
N ALA A 100 -28.01 -16.77 8.45
CA ALA A 100 -28.71 -17.15 7.23
C ALA A 100 -29.65 -18.36 7.39
N LYS A 101 -29.49 -19.18 8.45
CA LYS A 101 -30.38 -20.32 8.72
C LYS A 101 -31.73 -19.93 9.31
N GLU A 102 -31.84 -18.73 9.88
CA GLU A 102 -33.06 -18.22 10.53
C GLU A 102 -33.52 -16.90 9.87
N PRO A 103 -33.87 -16.89 8.57
CA PRO A 103 -34.15 -15.66 7.83
C PRO A 103 -35.35 -14.88 8.37
N SER A 104 -36.26 -15.50 9.13
CA SER A 104 -37.40 -14.82 9.77
C SER A 104 -36.99 -13.91 10.94
N LYS A 105 -35.79 -14.10 11.49
CA LYS A 105 -35.25 -13.34 12.64
C LYS A 105 -34.19 -12.32 12.25
N VAL A 106 -33.78 -12.31 10.99
CA VAL A 106 -32.66 -11.51 10.51
C VAL A 106 -33.12 -10.61 9.38
N ALA A 107 -32.69 -9.35 9.41
CA ALA A 107 -32.90 -8.44 8.30
C ALA A 107 -31.60 -7.74 7.90
N VAL A 108 -31.50 -7.32 6.64
CA VAL A 108 -30.36 -6.56 6.11
C VAL A 108 -30.80 -5.12 5.85
N LEU A 109 -30.13 -4.16 6.49
CA LEU A 109 -30.30 -2.74 6.21
C LEU A 109 -29.62 -2.41 4.88
N PHE A 110 -30.39 -2.46 3.80
CA PHE A 110 -29.93 -2.15 2.47
C PHE A 110 -31.13 -1.83 1.56
N PRO A 111 -31.14 -0.68 0.86
CA PRO A 111 -32.26 -0.34 -0.01
C PRO A 111 -32.33 -1.28 -1.21
N GLY A 112 -33.53 -1.53 -1.70
CA GLY A 112 -33.77 -2.31 -2.89
C GLY A 112 -35.23 -2.67 -3.03
N GLU A 113 -35.56 -3.32 -4.14
CA GLU A 113 -36.89 -3.88 -4.37
C GLU A 113 -37.24 -4.88 -3.27
N GLY A 114 -38.49 -4.82 -2.79
CA GLY A 114 -38.96 -5.66 -1.68
C GLY A 114 -38.43 -5.27 -0.29
N ALA A 115 -37.73 -4.13 -0.14
CA ALA A 115 -37.34 -3.64 1.17
C ALA A 115 -38.55 -3.17 1.98
N VAL A 116 -38.64 -3.63 3.22
CA VAL A 116 -39.70 -3.32 4.17
C VAL A 116 -39.35 -2.07 4.97
N ALA A 117 -40.34 -1.23 5.24
CA ALA A 117 -40.16 -0.05 6.07
C ALA A 117 -39.92 -0.46 7.54
N PRO A 118 -38.97 0.17 8.27
CA PRO A 118 -38.70 -0.21 9.66
C PRO A 118 -39.91 0.00 10.58
N GLU A 119 -40.82 0.93 10.27
CA GLU A 119 -42.03 1.20 11.05
C GLU A 119 -42.98 -0.01 11.07
N SER A 120 -43.06 -0.78 9.99
CA SER A 120 -43.91 -1.98 9.94
C SER A 120 -43.37 -3.14 10.78
N LEU A 121 -42.13 -3.03 11.27
CA LEU A 121 -41.49 -4.05 12.12
C LEU A 121 -41.64 -3.74 13.62
N ARG A 122 -42.33 -2.67 14.02
CA ARG A 122 -42.37 -2.22 15.42
C ARG A 122 -42.95 -3.25 16.41
N GLY A 123 -43.92 -4.04 15.98
CA GLY A 123 -44.55 -5.07 16.81
C GLY A 123 -43.73 -6.37 16.91
N ALA A 124 -42.89 -6.65 15.91
CA ALA A 124 -42.10 -7.86 15.81
C ALA A 124 -40.78 -7.56 15.08
N PRO A 125 -39.84 -6.85 15.73
CA PRO A 125 -38.58 -6.53 15.10
C PRO A 125 -37.74 -7.81 14.95
N PRO A 126 -36.90 -7.93 13.89
CA PRO A 126 -35.90 -8.98 13.79
C PRO A 126 -35.01 -9.00 15.04
N GLU A 127 -34.59 -10.19 15.44
CA GLU A 127 -33.60 -10.38 16.49
C GLU A 127 -32.25 -9.78 16.06
N VAL A 128 -31.93 -9.81 14.76
CA VAL A 128 -30.66 -9.30 14.21
C VAL A 128 -30.86 -8.41 12.99
N LEU A 129 -30.24 -7.22 13.01
CA LEU A 129 -30.12 -6.31 11.88
C LEU A 129 -28.67 -6.28 11.37
N ILE A 130 -28.46 -6.75 10.15
CA ILE A 130 -27.17 -6.67 9.44
C ILE A 130 -27.06 -5.30 8.76
N VAL A 131 -26.02 -4.54 9.10
CA VAL A 131 -25.75 -3.21 8.54
C VAL A 131 -24.48 -3.25 7.70
N ILE A 132 -24.57 -2.87 6.43
CA ILE A 132 -23.43 -2.86 5.52
C ILE A 132 -22.79 -1.47 5.53
N ASP A 133 -21.51 -1.39 5.91
CA ASP A 133 -20.76 -0.13 5.97
C ASP A 133 -19.79 -0.02 4.78
N GLY A 134 -19.97 1.04 3.98
CA GLY A 134 -19.26 1.25 2.73
C GLY A 134 -19.76 2.52 2.02
N THR A 135 -18.96 3.11 1.13
CA THR A 135 -19.58 3.94 0.07
C THR A 135 -20.54 3.08 -0.75
N TRP A 136 -21.49 3.68 -1.48
CA TRP A 136 -22.45 2.92 -2.30
C TRP A 136 -21.84 1.82 -3.16
N ASN A 137 -20.74 2.10 -3.87
CA ASN A 137 -20.04 1.09 -4.68
C ASN A 137 -19.39 -0.01 -3.83
N GLN A 138 -18.92 0.31 -2.62
CA GLN A 138 -18.35 -0.67 -1.70
C GLN A 138 -19.44 -1.53 -1.06
N ALA A 139 -20.54 -0.92 -0.59
CA ALA A 139 -21.67 -1.62 0.00
C ALA A 139 -22.33 -2.57 -1.02
N LYS A 140 -22.61 -2.09 -2.24
CA LYS A 140 -23.08 -2.94 -3.36
C LYS A 140 -22.14 -4.12 -3.62
N LYS A 141 -20.82 -3.90 -3.54
CA LYS A 141 -19.83 -4.97 -3.72
C LYS A 141 -19.88 -5.99 -2.59
N VAL A 142 -20.05 -5.57 -1.33
CA VAL A 142 -20.24 -6.48 -0.19
C VAL A 142 -21.50 -7.31 -0.42
N VAL A 143 -22.64 -6.70 -0.76
CA VAL A 143 -23.87 -7.46 -1.06
C VAL A 143 -23.66 -8.46 -2.20
N ALA A 144 -23.09 -8.01 -3.31
CA ALA A 144 -22.88 -8.86 -4.49
C ALA A 144 -21.91 -10.03 -4.25
N ARG A 145 -20.97 -9.90 -3.32
CA ARG A 145 -20.00 -10.95 -2.99
C ARG A 145 -20.50 -11.96 -1.95
N ASN A 146 -21.62 -11.68 -1.30
CA ASN A 146 -22.17 -12.52 -0.23
C ASN A 146 -23.59 -12.94 -0.58
N PRO A 147 -23.78 -14.01 -1.38
CA PRO A 147 -25.10 -14.44 -1.84
C PRO A 147 -26.11 -14.69 -0.71
N LEU A 148 -25.64 -15.14 0.46
CA LEU A 148 -26.47 -15.31 1.67
C LEU A 148 -27.22 -14.04 2.06
N LEU A 149 -26.66 -12.84 1.87
CA LEU A 149 -27.33 -11.57 2.17
C LEU A 149 -28.53 -11.31 1.25
N SER A 150 -28.55 -11.90 0.06
CA SER A 150 -29.66 -11.72 -0.89
C SER A 150 -30.90 -12.53 -0.53
N GLN A 151 -30.74 -13.56 0.31
CA GLN A 151 -31.80 -14.44 0.78
C GLN A 151 -32.52 -13.90 2.03
N LEU A 152 -31.96 -12.86 2.65
CA LEU A 152 -32.48 -12.26 3.88
C LEU A 152 -33.46 -11.12 3.56
N PRO A 153 -34.51 -10.92 4.38
CA PRO A 153 -35.38 -9.76 4.31
C PRO A 153 -34.58 -8.45 4.32
N ARG A 154 -34.99 -7.49 3.50
CA ARG A 154 -34.36 -6.16 3.44
C ARG A 154 -35.18 -5.14 4.21
N VAL A 155 -34.48 -4.27 4.93
CA VAL A 155 -35.06 -3.07 5.52
C VAL A 155 -34.52 -1.86 4.78
N GLY A 156 -35.43 -0.98 4.38
CA GLY A 156 -35.14 0.29 3.73
C GLY A 156 -35.96 1.38 4.39
N PHE A 157 -35.39 2.58 4.50
CA PHE A 157 -36.06 3.71 5.13
C PHE A 157 -35.82 4.97 4.31
N THR A 158 -36.66 5.98 4.56
CA THR A 158 -36.41 7.35 4.12
C THR A 158 -36.01 8.16 5.36
N PRO A 159 -34.84 8.81 5.39
CA PRO A 159 -34.39 9.52 6.58
C PRO A 159 -35.33 10.68 6.92
N ARG A 160 -35.60 10.90 8.22
CA ARG A 160 -36.42 12.04 8.69
C ARG A 160 -35.82 13.40 8.39
N ARG A 161 -34.49 13.46 8.22
CA ARG A 161 -33.72 14.68 7.97
C ARG A 161 -32.50 14.37 7.10
N PRO A 162 -32.01 15.34 6.30
CA PRO A 162 -30.74 15.18 5.57
C PRO A 162 -29.57 14.87 6.51
N SER A 163 -28.54 14.25 5.95
CA SER A 163 -27.31 13.92 6.67
C SER A 163 -26.65 15.15 7.29
N ASN A 164 -26.27 15.06 8.57
CA ASN A 164 -25.46 16.08 9.23
C ASN A 164 -23.95 15.86 9.00
N TYR A 165 -23.56 15.02 8.04
CA TYR A 165 -22.16 14.72 7.73
C TYR A 165 -21.43 15.84 6.96
N ARG A 166 -21.42 17.07 7.49
CA ARG A 166 -20.93 18.30 6.81
C ARG A 166 -19.48 18.26 6.29
N ILE A 167 -18.67 17.31 6.74
CA ILE A 167 -17.27 17.13 6.31
C ILE A 167 -17.09 16.10 5.18
N ARG A 168 -18.16 15.47 4.72
CA ARG A 168 -18.17 14.51 3.60
C ARG A 168 -19.30 14.89 2.64
N SER A 169 -19.00 14.90 1.34
CA SER A 169 -20.06 15.08 0.34
C SER A 169 -20.86 13.80 0.23
N GLU A 170 -22.17 13.89 0.44
CA GLU A 170 -23.12 12.83 0.17
C GLU A 170 -23.66 12.95 -1.27
N PRO A 171 -23.95 11.83 -1.95
CA PRO A 171 -24.36 11.86 -3.35
C PRO A 171 -25.82 12.29 -3.58
N ALA A 172 -26.65 12.25 -2.53
CA ALA A 172 -28.04 12.71 -2.55
C ALA A 172 -28.52 12.99 -1.11
N GLU A 173 -29.60 13.75 -0.95
CA GLU A 173 -30.13 14.16 0.37
C GLU A 173 -30.59 12.98 1.24
N HIS A 174 -31.03 11.89 0.62
CA HIS A 174 -31.45 10.67 1.32
C HIS A 174 -30.27 9.76 1.71
N CYS A 175 -29.03 10.11 1.35
CA CYS A 175 -27.84 9.37 1.73
C CYS A 175 -27.35 9.88 3.09
N VAL A 176 -27.43 9.02 4.10
CA VAL A 176 -26.99 9.31 5.46
C VAL A 176 -25.79 8.43 5.83
N SER A 177 -25.04 8.84 6.85
CA SER A 177 -23.93 8.05 7.36
C SER A 177 -24.43 6.78 8.07
N THR A 178 -23.54 5.80 8.27
CA THR A 178 -23.92 4.52 8.89
C THR A 178 -24.51 4.66 10.30
N ILE A 179 -24.03 5.62 11.10
CA ILE A 179 -24.61 5.87 12.43
C ILE A 179 -26.01 6.47 12.33
N GLU A 180 -26.23 7.41 11.41
CA GLU A 180 -27.55 7.98 11.15
C GLU A 180 -28.52 6.90 10.65
N ALA A 181 -28.08 6.04 9.74
CA ALA A 181 -28.89 4.93 9.24
C ALA A 181 -29.33 3.97 10.36
N VAL A 182 -28.45 3.68 11.32
CA VAL A 182 -28.77 2.88 12.50
C VAL A 182 -29.78 3.59 13.41
N VAL A 183 -29.60 4.90 13.63
CA VAL A 183 -30.52 5.71 14.46
C VAL A 183 -31.92 5.76 13.85
N GLU A 184 -32.01 6.03 12.55
CA GLU A 184 -33.29 6.07 11.83
C GLU A 184 -33.99 4.71 11.87
N THR A 185 -33.24 3.63 11.62
CA THR A 185 -33.80 2.27 11.56
C THR A 185 -34.27 1.79 12.94
N LEU A 186 -33.41 1.85 13.96
CA LEU A 186 -33.77 1.38 15.31
C LEU A 186 -34.81 2.27 15.98
N GLY A 187 -34.75 3.59 15.75
CA GLY A 187 -35.75 4.52 16.26
C GLY A 187 -37.15 4.24 15.71
N ALA A 188 -37.26 3.90 14.42
CA ALA A 188 -38.52 3.51 13.80
C ALA A 188 -39.04 2.16 14.34
N MET A 189 -38.16 1.16 14.45
CA MET A 189 -38.47 -0.21 14.90
C MET A 189 -38.81 -0.28 16.38
N GLU A 190 -38.16 0.47 17.25
CA GLU A 190 -38.47 0.46 18.70
C GLU A 190 -39.47 1.57 19.09
N GLY A 191 -39.76 2.51 18.18
CA GLY A 191 -40.70 3.61 18.42
C GLY A 191 -40.18 4.71 19.35
N ASP A 192 -38.86 4.80 19.53
CA ASP A 192 -38.21 5.72 20.47
C ASP A 192 -37.02 6.44 19.81
N PHE A 193 -37.32 7.29 18.83
CA PHE A 193 -36.27 8.09 18.18
C PHE A 193 -35.44 8.96 19.14
N PRO A 194 -36.02 9.66 20.15
CA PRO A 194 -35.22 10.50 21.05
C PRO A 194 -34.10 9.74 21.77
N ARG A 195 -34.34 8.48 22.13
CA ARG A 195 -33.32 7.62 22.73
C ARG A 195 -32.17 7.35 21.77
N PHE A 196 -32.44 6.99 20.52
CA PHE A 196 -31.41 6.70 19.52
C PHE A 196 -30.70 7.96 19.01
N ASP A 197 -31.40 9.10 18.95
CA ASP A 197 -30.81 10.40 18.57
C ASP A 197 -29.62 10.78 19.49
N THR A 198 -29.55 10.25 20.73
CA THR A 198 -28.39 10.45 21.61
C THR A 198 -27.08 9.91 21.04
N MET A 199 -27.11 8.91 20.14
CA MET A 199 -25.91 8.39 19.46
C MET A 199 -25.27 9.44 18.56
N LEU A 200 -26.05 10.39 18.05
CA LEU A 200 -25.57 11.42 17.13
C LEU A 200 -24.73 12.49 17.83
N LYS A 201 -24.75 12.58 19.17
CA LYS A 201 -23.89 13.52 19.93
C LYS A 201 -22.40 13.30 19.65
N ALA A 202 -21.95 12.05 19.60
CA ALA A 202 -20.57 11.72 19.27
C ALA A 202 -20.23 12.02 17.80
N PHE A 203 -21.21 11.87 16.92
CA PHE A 203 -21.09 12.15 15.49
C PHE A 203 -20.95 13.65 15.24
N GLU A 204 -21.86 14.44 15.81
CA GLU A 204 -21.85 15.90 15.79
C GLU A 204 -20.53 16.46 16.34
N HIS A 205 -20.10 15.99 17.52
CA HIS A 205 -18.82 16.39 18.09
C HIS A 205 -17.64 16.11 17.15
N MET A 206 -17.62 14.94 16.48
CA MET A 206 -16.58 14.60 15.52
C MET A 206 -16.62 15.53 14.29
N VAL A 207 -17.81 15.82 13.75
CA VAL A 207 -18.01 16.73 12.61
C VAL A 207 -17.54 18.14 12.97
N ASP A 208 -18.03 18.69 14.08
CA ASP A 208 -17.67 20.04 14.55
C ASP A 208 -16.17 20.17 14.83
N THR A 209 -15.56 19.15 15.44
CA THR A 209 -14.12 19.13 15.67
C THR A 209 -13.34 19.22 14.36
N GLN A 210 -13.77 18.52 13.31
CA GLN A 210 -13.09 18.56 12.01
C GLN A 210 -13.30 19.89 11.27
N LEU A 211 -14.47 20.51 11.41
CA LEU A 211 -14.74 21.84 10.88
C LEU A 211 -13.82 22.89 11.54
N ARG A 212 -13.73 22.89 12.87
CA ARG A 212 -12.80 23.78 13.61
C ARG A 212 -11.35 23.64 13.14
N TYR A 213 -10.85 22.42 13.01
CA TYR A 213 -9.48 22.19 12.48
C TYR A 213 -9.29 22.65 11.04
N THR A 214 -10.36 22.70 10.24
CA THR A 214 -10.28 23.18 8.86
C THR A 214 -10.25 24.71 8.83
N GLU A 215 -11.02 25.37 9.71
CA GLU A 215 -11.03 26.82 9.88
C GLU A 215 -9.71 27.34 10.47
N ASP A 216 -9.15 26.66 11.47
CA ASP A 216 -7.90 27.03 12.15
C ASP A 216 -6.63 26.72 11.32
N SER A 217 -6.76 26.10 10.16
CA SER A 217 -5.63 25.64 9.35
C SER A 217 -5.31 26.60 8.20
N ASP A 218 -4.24 27.38 8.34
CA ASP A 218 -3.63 28.16 7.25
C ASP A 218 -3.01 27.31 6.13
N ALA A 219 -2.96 25.98 6.30
CA ALA A 219 -2.38 25.09 5.31
C ALA A 219 -3.32 24.96 4.09
N PRO A 220 -2.81 25.11 2.85
CA PRO A 220 -3.62 24.93 1.66
C PRO A 220 -4.23 23.51 1.65
N PRO A 221 -5.48 23.36 1.19
CA PRO A 221 -6.15 22.07 1.17
C PRO A 221 -5.28 21.06 0.43
N ARG A 222 -5.04 19.90 1.06
CA ARG A 222 -4.24 18.83 0.47
C ARG A 222 -4.94 18.28 -0.77
N ARG A 223 -4.73 18.90 -1.93
CA ARG A 223 -5.09 18.28 -3.21
C ARG A 223 -4.27 17.00 -3.33
N ARG A 224 -4.94 15.86 -3.50
CA ARG A 224 -4.28 14.67 -4.05
C ARG A 224 -3.75 15.10 -5.41
N LEU A 225 -2.46 15.36 -5.51
CA LEU A 225 -1.78 15.41 -6.79
C LEU A 225 -2.03 14.05 -7.44
N ARG A 226 -2.96 13.99 -8.39
CA ARG A 226 -3.06 12.87 -9.32
C ARG A 226 -1.75 12.89 -10.09
N ARG A 227 -0.74 12.15 -9.60
CA ARG A 227 0.47 11.91 -10.37
C ARG A 227 0.03 11.16 -11.60
N ALA A 228 0.36 11.69 -12.78
CA ALA A 228 0.18 10.96 -14.02
C ALA A 228 0.86 9.59 -13.89
N PRO A 229 0.26 8.51 -14.42
CA PRO A 229 0.90 7.20 -14.42
C PRO A 229 2.27 7.32 -15.10
N PRO A 230 3.32 6.65 -14.56
CA PRO A 230 4.64 6.67 -15.19
C PRO A 230 4.55 6.16 -16.63
N ARG A 231 5.17 6.88 -17.57
CA ARG A 231 5.22 6.47 -18.99
C ARG A 231 6.23 5.33 -19.12
N VAL A 232 5.76 4.10 -19.36
CA VAL A 232 6.59 2.88 -19.43
C VAL A 232 7.53 2.87 -20.64
N LEU A 233 7.04 3.30 -21.81
CA LEU A 233 7.77 3.23 -23.08
C LEU A 233 9.15 3.94 -23.03
N PRO A 234 9.30 5.18 -22.52
CA PRO A 234 10.61 5.81 -22.39
C PRO A 234 11.61 5.03 -21.51
N GLN A 235 11.18 4.40 -20.42
CA GLN A 235 12.11 3.65 -19.56
C GLN A 235 12.53 2.33 -20.21
N LEU A 236 11.60 1.67 -20.92
CA LEU A 236 11.91 0.46 -21.67
C LEU A 236 12.84 0.76 -22.85
N GLN A 237 12.63 1.89 -23.53
CA GLN A 237 13.50 2.36 -24.60
C GLN A 237 14.90 2.68 -24.07
N ALA A 238 15.02 3.38 -22.93
CA ALA A 238 16.33 3.65 -22.31
C ALA A 238 17.09 2.36 -21.96
N LEU A 239 16.40 1.31 -21.50
CA LEU A 239 17.02 0.00 -21.29
C LEU A 239 17.51 -0.61 -22.61
N ARG A 240 16.71 -0.55 -23.68
CA ARG A 240 17.07 -1.07 -25.01
C ARG A 240 18.23 -0.31 -25.65
N ASP A 241 18.23 1.01 -25.58
CA ASP A 241 19.30 1.89 -26.08
C ASP A 241 20.62 1.67 -25.33
N ALA A 242 20.55 1.15 -24.10
CA ALA A 242 21.70 0.80 -23.30
C ALA A 242 22.19 -0.65 -23.51
N ARG A 243 21.48 -1.49 -24.27
CA ARG A 243 21.69 -2.95 -24.33
C ARG A 243 23.16 -3.38 -24.39
N GLU A 244 23.93 -2.81 -25.32
CA GLU A 244 25.34 -3.17 -25.54
C GLU A 244 26.30 -2.68 -24.44
N ARG A 245 25.83 -1.73 -23.63
CA ARG A 245 26.56 -1.00 -22.58
C ARG A 245 26.06 -1.36 -21.17
N LEU A 246 25.13 -2.31 -21.07
CA LEU A 246 24.51 -2.68 -19.79
C LEU A 246 25.47 -3.49 -18.92
N VAL A 247 25.67 -3.01 -17.71
CA VAL A 247 26.33 -3.73 -16.63
C VAL A 247 25.32 -3.97 -15.51
N LEU A 248 24.99 -5.23 -15.30
CA LEU A 248 24.11 -5.65 -14.22
C LEU A 248 24.88 -5.65 -12.92
N LEU A 249 24.27 -5.12 -11.86
CA LEU A 249 24.89 -4.95 -10.55
C LEU A 249 24.07 -5.62 -9.45
N TYR A 250 24.73 -6.34 -8.55
CA TYR A 250 24.15 -6.78 -7.30
C TYR A 250 25.18 -6.67 -6.16
N ALA A 251 24.73 -6.25 -4.97
CA ALA A 251 25.60 -6.13 -3.82
C ALA A 251 24.88 -6.52 -2.51
N GLU A 252 25.62 -7.12 -1.60
CA GLU A 252 25.17 -7.51 -0.25
C GLU A 252 25.95 -6.72 0.81
N ALA A 253 25.29 -6.46 1.94
CA ALA A 253 25.86 -5.74 3.07
C ALA A 253 26.01 -6.63 4.31
N ASN A 254 26.83 -6.18 5.26
CA ASN A 254 26.89 -6.77 6.60
C ASN A 254 25.53 -6.60 7.31
N ALA A 255 24.94 -7.70 7.76
CA ALA A 255 23.53 -7.78 8.18
C ALA A 255 23.32 -7.46 9.67
N HIS A 256 23.78 -6.29 10.10
CA HIS A 256 23.58 -5.84 11.48
C HIS A 256 22.10 -5.71 11.86
N PRO A 257 21.72 -6.04 13.10
CA PRO A 257 20.35 -5.86 13.57
C PRO A 257 19.97 -4.38 13.63
N GLU A 258 18.68 -4.11 13.48
CA GLU A 258 18.14 -2.76 13.59
C GLU A 258 18.45 -2.17 14.98
N GLY A 259 18.93 -0.92 15.02
CA GLY A 259 19.34 -0.25 16.27
C GLY A 259 20.79 -0.47 16.69
N ALA A 260 21.60 -1.24 15.95
CA ALA A 260 23.02 -1.45 16.26
C ALA A 260 23.87 -0.17 16.15
N GLY A 261 23.36 0.91 15.55
CA GLY A 261 24.13 2.13 15.32
C GLY A 261 25.26 1.98 14.30
N LEU A 262 25.32 0.85 13.60
CA LEU A 262 26.31 0.54 12.58
C LEU A 262 25.68 0.69 11.19
N GLU A 263 26.34 1.47 10.33
CA GLU A 263 25.92 1.61 8.95
C GLU A 263 26.24 0.33 8.15
N PRO A 264 25.44 -0.02 7.13
CA PRO A 264 25.73 -1.19 6.31
C PRO A 264 27.02 -1.00 5.50
N GLU A 265 28.00 -1.88 5.72
CA GLU A 265 29.22 -1.96 4.90
C GLU A 265 29.06 -2.99 3.76
N LEU A 266 29.72 -2.74 2.64
CA LEU A 266 29.75 -3.66 1.49
C LEU A 266 30.47 -4.97 1.85
N MET A 267 29.86 -6.11 1.55
CA MET A 267 30.41 -7.45 1.84
C MET A 267 30.58 -8.34 0.62
N HIS A 268 29.68 -8.23 -0.37
CA HIS A 268 29.79 -8.97 -1.63
C HIS A 268 29.30 -8.11 -2.77
N LEU A 269 30.14 -7.88 -3.77
CA LEU A 269 29.82 -7.13 -4.97
C LEU A 269 29.96 -8.05 -6.18
N THR A 270 28.89 -8.14 -6.97
CA THR A 270 28.87 -8.90 -8.22
C THR A 270 28.36 -8.04 -9.35
N ALA A 271 28.96 -8.19 -10.53
CA ALA A 271 28.45 -7.56 -11.73
C ALA A 271 28.67 -8.43 -12.98
N ARG A 272 27.85 -8.18 -14.00
CA ARG A 272 27.97 -8.84 -15.29
C ARG A 272 27.65 -7.88 -16.42
N ARG A 273 28.54 -7.77 -17.40
CA ARG A 273 28.27 -7.07 -18.66
C ARG A 273 27.39 -7.95 -19.54
N LEU A 274 26.25 -7.42 -19.96
CA LEU A 274 25.25 -8.21 -20.66
C LEU A 274 25.67 -8.58 -22.10
N SER A 275 26.43 -7.71 -22.77
CA SER A 275 26.86 -7.90 -24.17
C SER A 275 27.97 -8.93 -24.33
N SER A 276 29.00 -8.89 -23.48
CA SER A 276 30.16 -9.77 -23.57
C SER A 276 30.11 -10.96 -22.61
N GLY A 277 29.26 -10.91 -21.59
CA GLY A 277 29.28 -11.88 -20.49
C GLY A 277 30.42 -11.70 -19.49
N GLU A 278 31.25 -10.66 -19.63
CA GLU A 278 32.33 -10.31 -18.70
C GLU A 278 31.78 -10.13 -17.28
N THR A 279 32.41 -10.76 -16.29
CA THR A 279 31.95 -10.77 -14.89
C THR A 279 32.92 -10.07 -13.96
N PHE A 280 32.39 -9.58 -12.85
CA PHE A 280 33.15 -9.05 -11.73
C PHE A 280 32.63 -9.68 -10.42
N GLU A 281 33.55 -10.09 -9.55
CA GLU A 281 33.26 -10.51 -8.18
C GLU A 281 34.27 -9.88 -7.21
N ALA A 282 33.75 -9.47 -6.06
CA ALA A 282 34.52 -9.07 -4.89
C ALA A 282 33.80 -9.55 -3.62
N VAL A 283 34.40 -10.47 -2.87
CA VAL A 283 33.98 -10.80 -1.49
C VAL A 283 34.90 -10.06 -0.56
N LEU A 284 34.35 -9.15 0.23
CA LEU A 284 35.13 -8.23 1.05
C LEU A 284 35.24 -8.72 2.49
N ALA A 285 36.44 -8.53 3.07
CA ALA A 285 36.62 -8.71 4.50
C ALA A 285 35.86 -7.63 5.28
N PRO A 286 35.17 -8.01 6.38
CA PRO A 286 34.42 -7.06 7.19
C PRO A 286 35.38 -6.07 7.88
N ARG A 287 35.08 -4.77 7.81
CA ARG A 287 35.80 -3.72 8.55
C ARG A 287 35.09 -3.41 9.87
N LEU A 288 33.79 -3.66 9.93
CA LEU A 288 33.00 -3.62 11.16
C LEU A 288 32.94 -5.02 11.79
N PRO A 289 32.49 -5.15 13.05
CA PRO A 289 32.21 -6.45 13.62
C PRO A 289 31.27 -7.25 12.70
N LEU A 290 31.64 -8.47 12.32
CA LEU A 290 30.79 -9.28 11.47
C LEU A 290 29.49 -9.65 12.22
N ALA A 291 28.33 -9.28 11.68
CA ALA A 291 27.07 -9.66 12.32
C ALA A 291 26.88 -11.19 12.25
N PRO A 292 26.39 -11.85 13.34
CA PRO A 292 26.24 -13.30 13.37
C PRO A 292 25.31 -13.88 12.28
N SER A 293 24.36 -13.08 11.80
CA SER A 293 23.42 -13.43 10.73
C SER A 293 24.01 -13.28 9.32
N THR A 294 25.14 -12.58 9.15
CA THR A 294 25.72 -12.27 7.83
C THR A 294 26.08 -13.53 7.03
N PRO A 295 26.77 -14.55 7.58
CA PRO A 295 27.07 -15.79 6.84
C PRO A 295 25.80 -16.47 6.31
N LEU A 296 24.75 -16.54 7.15
CA LEU A 296 23.46 -17.13 6.77
C LEU A 296 22.74 -16.30 5.69
N HIS A 297 22.77 -14.98 5.81
CA HIS A 297 22.13 -14.09 4.84
C HIS A 297 22.84 -14.09 3.51
N LEU A 298 24.17 -14.01 3.49
CA LEU A 298 24.95 -14.02 2.26
C LEU A 298 25.08 -15.43 1.66
N ASP A 299 24.75 -16.46 2.45
CA ASP A 299 24.95 -17.86 2.08
C ASP A 299 26.42 -18.14 1.72
N LEU A 300 27.31 -17.62 2.56
CA LEU A 300 28.75 -17.74 2.45
C LEU A 300 29.31 -18.13 3.82
N ALA A 301 30.28 -19.04 3.84
CA ALA A 301 30.95 -19.43 5.08
C ALA A 301 31.65 -18.22 5.72
N GLU A 302 31.58 -18.13 7.05
CA GLU A 302 32.23 -17.04 7.81
C GLU A 302 33.73 -16.93 7.50
N ALA A 303 34.42 -18.07 7.39
CA ALA A 303 35.84 -18.11 7.02
C ALA A 303 36.11 -17.43 5.66
N ARG A 304 35.21 -17.60 4.68
CA ARG A 304 35.32 -16.96 3.36
C ARG A 304 35.09 -15.45 3.44
N LEU A 305 34.16 -15.01 4.27
CA LEU A 305 33.92 -13.58 4.50
C LEU A 305 35.14 -12.94 5.17
N ARG A 306 35.70 -13.57 6.21
CA ARG A 306 36.88 -13.05 6.92
C ARG A 306 38.14 -13.06 6.06
N ALA A 307 38.27 -14.04 5.17
CA ALA A 307 39.36 -14.12 4.20
C ALA A 307 39.10 -13.30 2.92
N GLY A 308 38.02 -12.50 2.89
CA GLY A 308 37.71 -11.61 1.78
C GLY A 308 38.83 -10.58 1.54
N GLU A 309 38.82 -9.97 0.36
CA GLU A 309 39.79 -8.93 0.03
C GLU A 309 39.49 -7.61 0.77
N ALA A 310 40.49 -6.73 0.84
CA ALA A 310 40.29 -5.38 1.36
C ALA A 310 39.47 -4.54 0.39
N LEU A 311 38.66 -3.61 0.92
CA LEU A 311 37.77 -2.76 0.11
C LEU A 311 38.52 -1.98 -0.98
N GLN A 312 39.62 -1.29 -0.65
CA GLN A 312 40.26 -0.36 -1.60
C GLN A 312 40.77 -1.07 -2.86
N PRO A 313 41.54 -2.18 -2.77
CA PRO A 313 41.88 -2.97 -3.95
C PRO A 313 40.67 -3.44 -4.77
N ALA A 314 39.58 -3.83 -4.11
CA ALA A 314 38.36 -4.22 -4.80
C ALA A 314 37.71 -3.07 -5.58
N LEU A 315 37.70 -1.86 -5.00
CA LEU A 315 37.19 -0.65 -5.65
C LEU A 315 38.08 -0.19 -6.82
N GLU A 316 39.39 -0.38 -6.72
CA GLU A 316 40.32 -0.13 -7.83
C GLU A 316 40.01 -1.08 -9.00
N ARG A 317 39.89 -2.40 -8.73
CA ARG A 317 39.47 -3.37 -9.76
C ARG A 317 38.10 -3.05 -10.33
N TRP A 318 37.16 -2.62 -9.48
CA TRP A 318 35.82 -2.21 -9.91
C TRP A 318 35.89 -1.01 -10.88
N SER A 319 36.74 -0.03 -10.59
CA SER A 319 36.94 1.13 -11.46
C SER A 319 37.52 0.75 -12.82
N HIS A 320 38.42 -0.23 -12.87
CA HIS A 320 38.97 -0.76 -14.13
C HIS A 320 37.98 -1.63 -14.91
N PHE A 321 37.06 -2.31 -14.22
CA PHE A 321 36.01 -3.11 -14.85
C PHE A 321 34.95 -2.24 -15.55
N LEU A 322 34.63 -1.07 -14.99
CA LEU A 322 33.69 -0.14 -15.59
C LEU A 322 34.31 0.66 -16.74
N ARG A 323 33.57 0.76 -17.83
CA ARG A 323 33.90 1.60 -18.99
C ARG A 323 33.16 2.94 -18.88
N PRO A 324 33.69 4.03 -19.45
CA PRO A 324 33.06 5.35 -19.37
C PRO A 324 31.59 5.40 -19.83
N ASP A 325 31.22 4.60 -20.83
CA ASP A 325 29.87 4.58 -21.44
C ASP A 325 28.92 3.54 -20.84
N ASP A 326 29.37 2.81 -19.82
CA ASP A 326 28.57 1.76 -19.19
C ASP A 326 27.34 2.33 -18.47
N VAL A 327 26.24 1.59 -18.56
CA VAL A 327 24.99 1.91 -17.85
C VAL A 327 24.72 0.82 -16.85
N LEU A 328 24.67 1.19 -15.58
CA LEU A 328 24.34 0.26 -14.52
C LEU A 328 22.84 -0.05 -14.49
N ALA A 329 22.50 -1.31 -14.25
CA ALA A 329 21.14 -1.74 -13.97
C ALA A 329 21.12 -2.73 -12.79
N ALA A 330 20.13 -2.59 -11.90
CA ALA A 330 20.00 -3.45 -10.73
C ALA A 330 18.54 -3.65 -10.31
N TRP A 331 18.31 -4.63 -9.44
CA TRP A 331 17.00 -4.88 -8.84
C TRP A 331 16.71 -3.93 -7.67
N GLY A 332 16.31 -2.70 -8.00
CA GLY A 332 16.15 -1.62 -7.03
C GLY A 332 17.46 -0.90 -6.71
N PRO A 333 17.41 0.14 -5.86
CA PRO A 333 18.54 1.06 -5.69
C PRO A 333 19.58 0.59 -4.66
N PHE A 334 19.30 -0.46 -3.89
CA PHE A 334 20.12 -0.84 -2.72
C PHE A 334 21.58 -1.09 -3.08
N SER A 335 21.87 -1.88 -4.13
CA SER A 335 23.24 -2.22 -4.52
C SER A 335 24.05 -0.98 -4.89
N LEU A 336 23.44 -0.04 -5.62
CA LEU A 336 24.10 1.23 -5.97
C LEU A 336 24.30 2.11 -4.73
N GLN A 337 23.31 2.18 -3.84
CA GLN A 337 23.44 2.95 -2.61
C GLN A 337 24.59 2.45 -1.74
N LEU A 338 24.78 1.13 -1.68
CA LEU A 338 25.87 0.51 -0.95
C LEU A 338 27.22 0.87 -1.58
N LEU A 339 27.36 0.76 -2.90
CA LEU A 339 28.55 1.21 -3.62
C LEU A 339 28.86 2.70 -3.42
N LEU A 340 27.85 3.57 -3.54
CA LEU A 340 28.01 5.02 -3.41
C LEU A 340 28.47 5.41 -2.00
N ARG A 341 28.09 4.65 -0.97
CA ARG A 341 28.57 4.85 0.40
C ARG A 341 30.07 4.57 0.54
N GLU A 342 30.57 3.63 -0.25
CA GLU A 342 32.00 3.34 -0.35
C GLU A 342 32.74 4.30 -1.30
N GLY A 343 32.06 5.33 -1.82
CA GLY A 343 32.63 6.30 -2.75
C GLY A 343 32.78 5.76 -4.18
N ALA A 344 32.11 4.65 -4.52
CA ALA A 344 32.22 4.01 -5.81
C ALA A 344 30.89 4.03 -6.59
N GLY A 345 30.98 4.19 -7.92
CA GLY A 345 29.86 4.03 -8.84
C GLY A 345 29.31 5.34 -9.44
N PRO A 346 28.67 5.26 -10.62
CA PRO A 346 28.04 6.41 -11.27
C PRO A 346 26.78 6.87 -10.52
N ARG A 347 26.31 8.09 -10.82
CA ARG A 347 25.11 8.66 -10.18
C ARG A 347 23.79 8.07 -10.70
N GLU A 348 23.83 7.32 -11.81
CA GLU A 348 22.64 6.84 -12.50
C GLU A 348 22.55 5.32 -12.56
N LEU A 349 21.33 4.80 -12.44
CA LEU A 349 21.01 3.38 -12.43
C LEU A 349 19.64 3.14 -13.04
N ILE A 350 19.55 2.15 -13.92
CA ILE A 350 18.25 1.62 -14.37
C ILE A 350 17.70 0.66 -13.31
N ASP A 351 16.61 1.06 -12.66
CA ASP A 351 15.88 0.24 -11.69
C ASP A 351 15.00 -0.79 -12.41
N LEU A 352 15.51 -2.02 -12.54
CA LEU A 352 14.82 -3.13 -13.17
C LEU A 352 13.57 -3.57 -12.40
N ARG A 353 13.54 -3.40 -11.07
CA ARG A 353 12.37 -3.75 -10.25
C ARG A 353 11.20 -2.83 -10.54
N ARG A 354 11.49 -1.53 -10.68
CA ARG A 354 10.50 -0.52 -11.07
C ARG A 354 10.02 -0.78 -12.50
N LEU A 355 10.94 -1.02 -13.43
CA LEU A 355 10.60 -1.29 -14.82
C LEU A 355 9.75 -2.56 -14.96
N TYR A 356 10.10 -3.63 -14.26
CA TYR A 356 9.32 -4.86 -14.20
C TYR A 356 7.89 -4.62 -13.69
N THR A 357 7.75 -3.87 -12.60
CA THR A 357 6.42 -3.51 -12.05
C THR A 357 5.57 -2.76 -13.07
N LEU A 358 6.20 -1.86 -13.84
CA LEU A 358 5.53 -1.06 -14.86
C LEU A 358 5.13 -1.88 -16.09
N VAL A 359 6.02 -2.73 -16.58
CA VAL A 359 5.78 -3.58 -17.75
C VAL A 359 4.69 -4.62 -17.45
N HIS A 360 4.79 -5.31 -16.31
CA HIS A 360 3.88 -6.42 -15.97
C HIS A 360 2.65 -6.00 -15.14
N LYS A 361 2.52 -4.71 -14.77
CA LYS A 361 1.40 -4.17 -13.98
C LYS A 361 1.12 -4.94 -12.67
N GLN A 362 2.16 -5.49 -12.04
CA GLN A 362 2.06 -6.30 -10.81
C GLN A 362 3.21 -6.02 -9.85
N ARG A 363 3.07 -6.42 -8.58
CA ARG A 363 4.16 -6.31 -7.60
C ARG A 363 5.33 -7.20 -8.02
N ALA A 364 6.52 -6.61 -8.16
CA ALA A 364 7.71 -7.34 -8.58
C ALA A 364 8.23 -8.38 -7.57
N GLY A 365 8.05 -8.16 -6.26
CA GLY A 365 8.60 -9.06 -5.23
C GLY A 365 10.13 -9.07 -5.19
N GLY A 366 10.73 -10.20 -4.80
CA GLY A 366 12.16 -10.45 -4.91
C GLY A 366 12.58 -10.76 -6.35
N VAL A 367 13.85 -10.53 -6.70
CA VAL A 367 14.33 -10.74 -8.07
C VAL A 367 14.26 -12.19 -8.51
N GLU A 368 14.51 -13.15 -7.62
CA GLU A 368 14.38 -14.58 -7.94
C GLU A 368 12.94 -14.97 -8.28
N ASP A 369 11.96 -14.42 -7.56
CA ASP A 369 10.54 -14.66 -7.87
C ASP A 369 10.14 -14.03 -9.21
N ALA A 370 10.65 -12.83 -9.48
CA ALA A 370 10.43 -12.17 -10.76
C ALA A 370 11.06 -12.95 -11.91
N ALA A 371 12.29 -13.44 -11.74
CA ALA A 371 13.00 -14.25 -12.72
C ALA A 371 12.24 -15.55 -13.03
N ARG A 372 11.82 -16.32 -12.01
CA ARG A 372 11.01 -17.54 -12.17
C ARG A 372 9.71 -17.34 -12.95
N ARG A 373 9.06 -16.18 -12.80
CA ARG A 373 7.86 -15.82 -13.58
C ARG A 373 8.16 -15.39 -15.01
N SER A 374 9.42 -15.06 -15.30
CA SER A 374 9.85 -14.45 -16.56
C SER A 374 10.40 -15.49 -17.53
N ALA A 375 11.32 -16.33 -17.07
CA ALA A 375 11.97 -17.37 -17.86
C ALA A 375 12.66 -18.39 -16.94
N PRO A 376 13.04 -19.58 -17.45
CA PRO A 376 13.90 -20.51 -16.72
C PRO A 376 15.20 -19.83 -16.28
N VAL A 377 15.55 -20.00 -15.01
CA VAL A 377 16.78 -19.45 -14.41
C VAL A 377 17.84 -20.57 -14.38
N PRO A 378 19.08 -20.34 -14.81
CA PRO A 378 20.16 -21.33 -14.69
C PRO A 378 20.32 -21.85 -13.27
N GLU A 379 20.50 -23.17 -13.12
CA GLU A 379 20.59 -23.83 -11.81
C GLU A 379 21.89 -23.50 -11.06
N ALA A 380 23.01 -23.34 -11.79
CA ALA A 380 24.31 -23.06 -11.20
C ALA A 380 24.78 -21.63 -11.55
N PRO A 381 24.83 -20.70 -10.58
CA PRO A 381 25.40 -19.37 -10.82
C PRO A 381 26.93 -19.44 -10.98
N TRP A 382 27.48 -18.51 -11.76
CA TRP A 382 28.94 -18.40 -11.98
C TRP A 382 29.71 -17.89 -10.76
N THR A 383 29.01 -17.44 -9.72
CA THR A 383 29.58 -17.04 -8.44
C THR A 383 28.75 -17.61 -7.29
N GLY A 384 29.38 -17.77 -6.13
CA GLY A 384 28.78 -18.41 -4.96
C GLY A 384 27.81 -17.51 -4.18
N GLY A 385 27.11 -18.13 -3.22
CA GLY A 385 26.24 -17.45 -2.26
C GLY A 385 25.00 -16.81 -2.86
N ARG A 386 24.33 -15.98 -2.06
CA ARG A 386 23.10 -15.28 -2.42
C ARG A 386 23.32 -14.30 -3.57
N ALA A 387 24.45 -13.59 -3.59
CA ALA A 387 24.75 -12.64 -4.65
C ALA A 387 24.81 -13.30 -6.03
N GLY A 388 25.35 -14.52 -6.13
CA GLY A 388 25.39 -15.30 -7.36
C GLY A 388 24.01 -15.65 -7.88
N ARG A 389 23.13 -16.17 -7.02
CA ARG A 389 21.73 -16.45 -7.42
C ARG A 389 21.00 -15.18 -7.86
N ARG A 390 21.24 -14.07 -7.16
CA ARG A 390 20.54 -12.80 -7.39
C ARG A 390 21.01 -12.08 -8.64
N ILE A 391 22.30 -12.12 -8.97
CA ILE A 391 22.81 -11.51 -10.21
C ILE A 391 22.33 -12.29 -11.44
N VAL A 392 22.30 -13.62 -11.39
CA VAL A 392 21.73 -14.45 -12.46
C VAL A 392 20.22 -14.20 -12.62
N ALA A 393 19.47 -14.13 -11.53
CA ALA A 393 18.06 -13.76 -11.60
C ALA A 393 17.84 -12.34 -12.17
N THR A 394 18.72 -11.39 -11.83
CA THR A 394 18.68 -10.02 -12.37
C THR A 394 18.91 -10.03 -13.88
N GLU A 395 19.83 -10.85 -14.36
CA GLU A 395 20.10 -11.07 -15.79
C GLU A 395 18.89 -11.65 -16.52
N THR A 396 18.27 -12.70 -15.98
CA THR A 396 17.04 -13.28 -16.56
C THR A 396 15.97 -12.20 -16.74
N VAL A 397 15.72 -11.39 -15.71
CA VAL A 397 14.71 -10.33 -15.79
C VAL A 397 15.10 -9.24 -16.78
N ALA A 398 16.37 -8.82 -16.82
CA ALA A 398 16.85 -7.82 -17.77
C ALA A 398 16.63 -8.28 -19.23
N GLN A 399 16.97 -9.54 -19.53
CA GLN A 399 16.77 -10.13 -20.86
C GLN A 399 15.28 -10.21 -21.23
N THR A 400 14.40 -10.61 -20.30
CA THR A 400 12.95 -10.63 -20.54
C THR A 400 12.40 -9.23 -20.83
N LEU A 401 12.85 -8.22 -20.08
CA LEU A 401 12.44 -6.83 -20.31
C LEU A 401 12.91 -6.33 -21.68
N LEU A 402 14.15 -6.62 -22.08
CA LEU A 402 14.68 -6.27 -23.39
C LEU A 402 13.87 -6.90 -24.54
N GLY A 403 13.41 -8.14 -24.37
CA GLY A 403 12.59 -8.87 -25.36
C GLY A 403 11.10 -8.52 -25.36
N SER A 404 10.61 -7.76 -24.38
CA SER A 404 9.17 -7.47 -24.25
C SER A 404 8.68 -6.53 -25.35
N GLN A 405 7.81 -6.98 -26.26
CA GLN A 405 7.16 -6.12 -27.26
C GLN A 405 5.93 -5.41 -26.67
N GLN A 406 6.11 -4.34 -25.89
CA GLN A 406 4.99 -3.42 -25.64
C GLN A 406 4.80 -2.57 -26.89
N GLU A 407 3.74 -2.86 -27.65
CA GLU A 407 3.30 -2.03 -28.78
C GLU A 407 3.13 -0.57 -28.34
N THR A 408 3.63 0.32 -29.19
CA THR A 408 3.49 1.76 -29.14
C THR A 408 2.01 2.14 -29.32
N GLN A 409 1.13 1.83 -28.37
CA GLN A 409 -0.21 2.41 -28.38
C GLN A 409 -0.07 3.89 -28.02
N ALA A 410 -0.02 4.71 -29.07
CA ALA A 410 -0.29 6.14 -28.98
C ALA A 410 -1.62 6.32 -28.24
N PRO A 411 -1.73 7.29 -27.32
CA PRO A 411 -2.99 7.57 -26.67
C PRO A 411 -4.01 7.94 -27.76
N ALA A 412 -5.12 7.21 -27.84
CA ALA A 412 -6.26 7.61 -28.65
C ALA A 412 -6.66 9.04 -28.24
N ALA A 413 -6.81 9.90 -29.26
CA ALA A 413 -7.07 11.33 -29.14
C ALA A 413 -8.37 11.64 -28.39
#